data_AF-B9SZ48-F1
#
_entry.id   AF-B9SZ48-F1
#
_cell.length_a   1.000
_cell.length_b   1.000
_cell.length_c   1.000
_cell.angle_alpha   90.00
_cell.angle_beta   90.00
_cell.angle_gamma   90.00
#
_symmetry.space_group_name_H-M   'P 1'
#
loop_
_entity.id
_entity.type
_entity.pdbx_description
1 polymer ?
#
loop_
_entity_poly.entity_id
_entity_poly.type
_entity_poly.pdbx_seq_one_letter_code
_entity_poly.pdbx_strand_id
1 'polypeptide(L)'
;MAEARRHPLGNQLDIQQILVEAQHRWLRPAEICEILRNYNKFRIAPEPAHLPSSGSLFLFDRKVLRYFRKDGHNWRKKKDGKTVKEAHERLKSGSIDVLHCYYAHGEENENFQRRSYWMLEEFFLHNKQENNSFKHDFLNTLGDKEGR
;
A
#
# COMPACT_ATOMS: atom_id res chain seq x y z
N MET A 1 12.38 40.81 8.45
CA MET A 1 13.42 39.86 8.03
C MET A 1 12.80 38.48 8.05
N ALA A 2 12.63 37.84 6.89
CA ALA A 2 11.96 36.55 6.77
C ALA A 2 12.96 35.42 6.99
N GLU A 3 12.87 34.71 8.10
CA GLU A 3 13.58 33.46 8.28
C GLU A 3 12.88 32.35 7.49
N ALA A 4 13.47 32.02 6.35
CA ALA A 4 13.15 30.82 5.61
C ALA A 4 13.44 29.61 6.51
N ARG A 5 12.38 28.99 7.03
CA ARG A 5 12.42 27.68 7.69
C ARG A 5 12.95 26.67 6.69
N ARG A 6 14.25 26.40 6.77
CA ARG A 6 14.93 25.31 6.09
C ARG A 6 14.21 24.02 6.50
N HIS A 7 13.40 23.48 5.59
CA HIS A 7 12.96 22.09 5.70
C HIS A 7 14.23 21.24 5.63
N PRO A 8 14.50 20.35 6.61
CA PRO A 8 15.63 19.46 6.51
C PRO A 8 15.40 18.60 5.25
N LEU A 9 16.37 18.66 4.34
CA LEU A 9 16.48 17.77 3.20
C LEU A 9 16.31 16.34 3.73
N GLY A 10 15.27 15.68 3.25
CA GLY A 10 14.82 14.41 3.80
C GLY A 10 15.94 13.39 3.81
N ASN A 11 16.01 12.62 4.91
CA ASN A 11 16.60 11.29 4.84
C ASN A 11 15.89 10.59 3.68
N GLN A 12 16.57 10.46 2.54
CA GLN A 12 16.10 9.64 1.44
C GLN A 12 15.88 8.25 2.04
N LEU A 13 14.62 7.85 2.15
CA LEU A 13 14.29 6.56 2.76
C LEU A 13 14.90 5.48 1.87
N ASP A 14 15.81 4.68 2.42
CA ASP A 14 16.42 3.59 1.68
C ASP A 14 15.36 2.52 1.39
N ILE A 15 15.11 2.27 0.11
CA ILE A 15 14.14 1.27 -0.36
C ILE A 15 14.48 -0.11 0.19
N GLN A 16 15.76 -0.46 0.31
CA GLN A 16 16.18 -1.76 0.85
C GLN A 16 15.78 -1.87 2.32
N GLN A 17 16.01 -0.81 3.11
CA GLN A 17 15.57 -0.77 4.50
C GLN A 17 14.04 -0.84 4.61
N ILE A 18 13.30 -0.12 3.76
CA ILE A 18 11.83 -0.19 3.75
C ILE A 18 11.34 -1.64 3.53
N LEU A 19 11.95 -2.37 2.59
CA LEU A 19 11.57 -3.75 2.29
C LEU A 19 11.86 -4.70 3.46
N VAL A 20 12.96 -4.49 4.20
CA VAL A 20 13.26 -5.25 5.42
C VAL A 20 12.23 -4.94 6.51
N GLU A 21 11.95 -3.65 6.75
CA GLU A 21 10.97 -3.21 7.75
C GLU A 21 9.55 -3.74 7.47
N ALA A 22 9.18 -3.86 6.19
CA ALA A 22 7.87 -4.38 5.78
C ALA A 22 7.60 -5.81 6.24
N GLN A 23 8.65 -6.60 6.52
CA GLN A 23 8.52 -7.96 7.02
C GLN A 23 8.13 -8.01 8.51
N HIS A 24 8.43 -6.95 9.25
CA HIS A 24 8.29 -6.91 10.71
C HIS A 24 7.22 -5.95 11.20
N ARG A 25 6.83 -4.94 10.40
CA ARG A 25 5.81 -3.97 10.78
C ARG A 25 5.06 -3.39 9.58
N TRP A 26 3.93 -2.77 9.88
CA TRP A 26 3.24 -1.93 8.92
C TRP A 26 4.08 -0.71 8.53
N LEU A 27 4.20 -0.48 7.22
CA LEU A 27 4.86 0.69 6.67
C LEU A 27 4.05 1.98 6.91
N ARG A 28 4.78 3.07 7.11
CA ARG A 28 4.25 4.43 7.27
C ARG A 28 3.88 5.00 5.90
N PRO A 29 2.95 5.96 5.83
CA PRO A 29 2.54 6.56 4.55
C PRO A 29 3.70 7.07 3.68
N ALA A 30 4.72 7.68 4.28
CA ALA A 30 5.91 8.14 3.56
C ALA A 30 6.70 7.00 2.90
N GLU A 31 6.84 5.85 3.56
CA GLU A 31 7.53 4.66 3.05
C GLU A 31 6.74 4.03 1.90
N ILE A 32 5.41 3.97 2.03
CA ILE A 32 4.52 3.53 0.94
C ILE A 32 4.68 4.45 -0.28
N CYS A 33 4.64 5.77 -0.07
CA CYS A 33 4.84 6.74 -1.15
C CYS A 33 6.19 6.54 -1.85
N GLU A 34 7.25 6.24 -1.11
CA GLU A 34 8.58 5.99 -1.69
C GLU A 34 8.57 4.76 -2.60
N ILE A 35 7.92 3.66 -2.17
CA ILE A 35 7.76 2.46 -3.01
C ILE A 35 6.97 2.80 -4.29
N LEU A 36 5.80 3.44 -4.14
CA LEU A 36 4.92 3.74 -5.28
C LEU A 36 5.52 4.73 -6.28
N ARG A 37 6.34 5.68 -5.83
CA ARG A 37 7.05 6.63 -6.72
C ARG A 37 8.22 5.98 -7.44
N ASN A 38 8.79 4.92 -6.87
CA ASN A 38 9.93 4.18 -7.42
C ASN A 38 9.50 2.80 -7.96
N TYR A 39 8.23 2.63 -8.31
CA TYR A 39 7.64 1.33 -8.71
C TYR A 39 8.43 0.63 -9.82
N ASN A 40 9.07 1.38 -10.72
CA ASN A 40 9.93 0.88 -11.80
C ASN A 40 11.19 0.15 -11.31
N LYS A 41 11.58 0.33 -10.05
CA LYS A 41 12.67 -0.42 -9.39
C LYS A 41 12.20 -1.75 -8.79
N PHE A 42 10.90 -2.03 -8.82
CA PHE A 42 10.31 -3.24 -8.25
C PHE A 42 9.79 -4.15 -9.36
N ARG A 43 9.73 -5.44 -9.04
CA ARG A 43 9.05 -6.42 -9.90
C ARG A 43 7.54 -6.28 -9.70
N ILE A 44 6.83 -5.97 -10.78
CA ILE A 44 5.37 -6.04 -10.80
C ILE A 44 4.95 -7.51 -10.86
N ALA A 45 4.13 -7.94 -9.90
CA ALA A 45 3.60 -9.29 -9.86
C ALA A 45 2.57 -9.49 -10.98
N PRO A 46 2.75 -10.49 -11.85
CA PRO A 46 1.87 -10.71 -13.00
C PRO A 46 0.54 -11.38 -12.62
N GLU A 47 0.47 -11.98 -11.44
CA GLU A 47 -0.67 -12.76 -10.96
C GLU A 47 -0.87 -12.58 -9.44
N PRO A 48 -2.06 -12.87 -8.89
CA PRO A 48 -2.32 -12.77 -7.46
C PRO A 48 -1.48 -13.82 -6.72
N ALA A 49 -0.85 -13.44 -5.61
CA ALA A 49 -0.17 -14.39 -4.75
C ALA A 49 -1.18 -15.35 -4.10
N HIS A 50 -0.86 -16.64 -4.02
CA HIS A 50 -1.72 -17.64 -3.39
C HIS A 50 -1.31 -17.91 -1.94
N LEU A 51 -2.24 -17.70 -1.01
CA LEU A 51 -2.05 -17.79 0.44
C LEU A 51 -0.73 -17.15 0.94
N PRO A 52 -0.44 -15.90 0.53
CA PRO A 52 0.77 -15.21 0.96
C PRO A 52 0.88 -15.12 2.49
N SER A 53 2.10 -15.31 3.00
CA SER A 53 2.38 -15.25 4.44
C SER A 53 2.33 -13.82 4.98
N SER A 54 2.22 -13.70 6.30
CA SER A 54 2.50 -12.45 7.04
C SER A 54 3.88 -11.89 6.63
N GLY A 55 4.00 -10.56 6.58
CA GLY A 55 5.18 -9.83 6.10
C GLY A 55 5.32 -9.75 4.56
N SER A 56 4.47 -10.43 3.79
CA SER A 56 4.58 -10.40 2.33
C SER A 56 4.21 -9.03 1.76
N LEU A 57 4.96 -8.64 0.72
CA LEU A 57 4.82 -7.38 0.02
C LEU A 57 4.77 -7.63 -1.49
N PHE A 58 3.71 -7.16 -2.15
CA PHE A 58 3.55 -7.28 -3.60
C PHE A 58 3.20 -5.94 -4.21
N LEU A 59 3.59 -5.76 -5.47
CA LEU A 59 3.22 -4.64 -6.33
C LEU A 59 2.47 -5.16 -7.54
N PHE A 60 1.31 -4.60 -7.87
CA PHE A 60 0.47 -5.05 -8.98
C PHE A 60 0.08 -3.88 -9.86
N ASP A 61 -0.04 -4.08 -11.18
CA ASP A 61 -0.77 -3.17 -12.05
C ASP A 61 -2.25 -3.59 -12.11
N ARG A 62 -3.16 -2.82 -11.50
CA ARG A 62 -4.61 -3.12 -11.48
C ARG A 62 -5.29 -3.10 -12.85
N LYS A 63 -4.75 -2.37 -13.83
CA LYS A 63 -5.34 -2.37 -15.17
C LYS A 63 -5.22 -3.75 -15.80
N VAL A 64 -4.06 -4.35 -15.60
CA VAL A 64 -3.74 -5.70 -16.07
C VAL A 64 -4.37 -6.73 -15.13
N LEU A 65 -4.18 -6.60 -13.82
CA LEU A 65 -4.61 -7.57 -12.82
C LEU A 65 -5.75 -7.04 -11.93
N ARG A 66 -6.97 -7.03 -12.47
CA ARG A 66 -8.17 -6.53 -11.75
C ARG A 66 -8.53 -7.33 -10.50
N TYR A 67 -8.18 -8.61 -10.46
CA TYR A 67 -8.54 -9.56 -9.40
C TYR A 67 -7.37 -9.93 -8.48
N PHE A 68 -6.38 -9.03 -8.30
CA PHE A 68 -5.21 -9.23 -7.43
C PHE A 68 -5.54 -9.61 -5.98
N ARG A 69 -6.77 -9.35 -5.53
CA ARG A 69 -7.28 -9.70 -4.19
C ARG A 69 -7.75 -11.16 -4.06
N LYS A 70 -7.79 -11.93 -5.14
CA LYS A 70 -8.08 -13.37 -5.11
C LYS A 70 -6.84 -14.13 -4.66
N ASP A 71 -6.41 -13.86 -3.44
CA ASP A 71 -5.19 -14.38 -2.84
C ASP A 71 -5.40 -15.69 -2.07
N GLY A 72 -6.61 -16.27 -2.13
CA GLY A 72 -6.94 -17.53 -1.49
C GLY A 72 -7.26 -17.44 0.00
N HIS A 73 -7.00 -16.30 0.65
CA HIS A 73 -7.34 -16.10 2.05
C HIS A 73 -8.85 -15.93 2.25
N ASN A 74 -9.36 -16.45 3.37
CA ASN A 74 -10.72 -16.18 3.82
C ASN A 74 -10.76 -14.83 4.52
N TRP A 75 -11.38 -13.86 3.86
CA TRP A 75 -11.56 -12.51 4.40
C TRP A 75 -12.95 -12.38 5.01
N ARG A 76 -13.05 -11.67 6.14
CA ARG A 76 -14.31 -11.39 6.81
C ARG A 76 -15.32 -10.78 5.84
N LYS A 77 -16.50 -11.37 5.76
CA LYS A 77 -17.56 -10.92 4.85
C LYS A 77 -18.59 -10.04 5.57
N LYS A 78 -19.36 -9.28 4.79
CA LYS A 78 -20.55 -8.56 5.26
C LYS A 78 -21.63 -9.59 5.66
N LYS A 79 -22.72 -9.10 6.24
CA LYS A 79 -23.86 -9.94 6.65
C LYS A 79 -24.46 -10.76 5.49
N ASP A 80 -24.23 -10.34 4.25
CA ASP A 80 -24.66 -11.04 3.04
C ASP A 80 -23.86 -12.34 2.75
N GLY A 81 -22.75 -12.59 3.45
CA GLY A 81 -21.88 -13.74 3.25
C GLY A 81 -21.13 -13.78 1.90
N LYS A 82 -21.25 -12.72 1.09
CA LYS A 82 -20.70 -12.66 -0.27
C LYS A 82 -19.62 -11.59 -0.40
N THR A 83 -19.85 -10.42 0.18
CA THR A 83 -18.98 -9.26 -0.02
C THR A 83 -17.94 -9.20 1.09
N VAL A 84 -16.65 -9.07 0.77
CA VAL A 84 -15.62 -8.82 1.78
C VAL A 84 -15.89 -7.49 2.49
N LYS A 85 -15.76 -7.48 3.82
CA LYS A 85 -15.86 -6.27 4.63
C LYS A 85 -14.53 -5.52 4.55
N GLU A 86 -14.44 -4.58 3.62
CA GLU A 86 -13.30 -3.69 3.46
C GLU A 86 -13.61 -2.31 4.07
N ALA A 87 -12.69 -1.79 4.89
CA ALA A 87 -12.71 -0.40 5.35
C ALA A 87 -11.82 0.47 4.46
N HIS A 88 -12.25 1.69 4.13
CA HIS A 88 -11.54 2.59 3.22
C HIS A 88 -11.10 3.85 3.96
N GLU A 89 -9.80 4.13 3.96
CA GLU A 89 -9.21 5.32 4.58
C GLU A 89 -8.38 6.11 3.56
N ARG A 90 -8.14 7.39 3.88
CA ARG A 90 -7.10 8.21 3.25
C ARG A 90 -5.98 8.43 4.25
N LEU A 91 -4.73 8.27 3.81
CA LEU A 91 -3.56 8.42 4.65
C LEU A 91 -2.75 9.65 4.25
N LYS A 92 -2.24 10.34 5.26
CA LYS A 92 -1.44 11.56 5.12
C LYS A 92 0.04 11.28 5.14
N SER A 93 0.79 12.01 4.32
CA SER A 93 2.24 12.16 4.45
C SER A 93 2.51 13.63 4.78
N GLY A 94 3.00 13.89 5.99
CA GLY A 94 2.97 15.23 6.56
C GLY A 94 1.51 15.69 6.79
N SER A 95 1.13 16.82 6.21
CA SER A 95 -0.19 17.43 6.43
C SER A 95 -1.21 17.16 5.33
N ILE A 96 -0.83 16.43 4.27
CA ILE A 96 -1.66 16.27 3.07
C ILE A 96 -2.02 14.80 2.87
N ASP A 97 -3.28 14.53 2.53
CA ASP A 97 -3.74 13.20 2.13
C ASP A 97 -3.04 12.82 0.84
N VAL A 98 -2.39 11.65 0.78
CA VAL A 98 -1.60 11.22 -0.38
C VAL A 98 -1.94 9.82 -0.88
N LEU A 99 -2.57 9.00 -0.05
CA LEU A 99 -2.85 7.59 -0.34
C LEU A 99 -4.30 7.26 -0.02
N HIS A 100 -4.90 6.41 -0.83
CA HIS A 100 -6.00 5.54 -0.39
C HIS A 100 -5.42 4.30 0.27
N CYS A 101 -6.09 3.80 1.31
CA CYS A 101 -5.77 2.54 1.99
C CYS A 101 -7.04 1.74 2.25
N TYR A 102 -7.09 0.52 1.75
CA TYR A 102 -8.19 -0.42 2.01
C TYR A 102 -7.71 -1.49 3.00
N TYR A 103 -8.52 -1.75 4.03
CA TYR A 103 -8.24 -2.74 5.07
C TYR A 103 -9.24 -3.89 5.01
N ALA A 104 -8.73 -5.12 4.97
CA ALA A 104 -9.52 -6.33 5.16
C ALA A 104 -8.97 -7.13 6.35
N HIS A 105 -9.86 -7.79 7.09
CA HIS A 105 -9.51 -8.66 8.21
C HIS A 105 -9.74 -10.12 7.83
N GLY A 106 -8.85 -11.01 8.25
CA GLY A 106 -9.04 -12.45 8.13
C GLY A 106 -10.33 -12.89 8.81
N GLU A 107 -10.94 -13.94 8.29
CA GLU A 107 -12.15 -14.54 8.87
C GLU A 107 -11.81 -15.30 10.15
N GLU A 108 -10.74 -16.11 10.14
CA GLU A 108 -10.33 -16.95 11.25
C GLU A 108 -9.49 -16.20 12.29
N ASN A 109 -8.63 -15.27 11.84
CA ASN A 109 -7.74 -14.49 12.69
C ASN A 109 -7.95 -12.98 12.44
N GLU A 110 -8.53 -12.27 13.42
CA GLU A 110 -8.76 -10.82 13.31
C GLU A 110 -7.47 -9.99 13.29
N ASN A 111 -6.36 -10.54 13.80
CA ASN A 111 -5.05 -9.90 13.75
C ASN A 111 -4.44 -9.97 12.36
N PHE A 112 -4.77 -11.02 11.59
CA PHE A 112 -4.35 -11.15 10.20
C PHE A 112 -5.12 -10.14 9.34
N GLN A 113 -4.39 -9.19 8.77
CA GLN A 113 -4.98 -8.12 7.97
C GLN A 113 -4.29 -8.00 6.63
N ARG A 114 -5.04 -7.47 5.67
CA ARG A 114 -4.53 -7.01 4.38
C ARG A 114 -4.71 -5.51 4.27
N ARG A 115 -3.64 -4.82 3.86
CA ARG A 115 -3.70 -3.40 3.50
C ARG A 115 -3.31 -3.22 2.04
N SER A 116 -4.16 -2.53 1.30
CA SER A 116 -3.99 -2.23 -0.11
C SER A 116 -3.90 -0.71 -0.31
N TYR A 117 -2.81 -0.22 -0.87
CA TYR A 117 -2.53 1.21 -1.00
C TYR A 117 -2.46 1.67 -2.47
N TRP A 118 -2.84 2.92 -2.77
CA TRP A 118 -2.51 3.60 -4.04
C TRP A 118 -2.53 5.12 -3.83
N MET A 119 -1.76 5.86 -4.63
CA MET A 119 -1.70 7.32 -4.51
C MET A 119 -2.99 8.02 -4.95
N LEU A 120 -3.23 9.22 -4.44
CA LEU A 120 -4.34 10.09 -4.84
C LEU A 120 -4.01 10.82 -6.16
N GLU A 121 -5.02 11.03 -7.01
CA GLU A 121 -4.89 11.62 -8.35
C GLU A 121 -4.21 12.99 -8.35
N GLU A 122 -4.51 13.83 -7.36
CA GLU A 122 -3.93 15.17 -7.18
C GLU A 122 -2.41 15.18 -6.98
N PHE A 123 -1.83 14.06 -6.52
CA PHE A 123 -0.38 13.89 -6.39
C PHE A 123 0.29 13.28 -7.63
N PHE A 124 -0.50 12.75 -8.57
CA PHE A 124 0.01 12.26 -9.85
C PHE A 124 0.19 13.38 -10.88
N LEU A 125 -0.71 14.35 -10.89
CA LEU A 125 -0.76 15.40 -11.93
C LEU A 125 0.45 16.36 -11.93
N HIS A 126 1.20 16.42 -10.83
CA HIS A 126 2.40 17.26 -10.73
C HIS A 126 3.62 16.71 -11.50
N ASN A 127 3.62 15.43 -11.88
CA ASN A 127 4.67 14.82 -12.71
C ASN A 127 4.09 14.48 -14.08
N LYS A 128 3.93 15.50 -14.95
CA LYS A 128 3.60 15.29 -16.37
C LYS A 128 4.73 14.50 -17.05
N GLN A 129 4.62 13.18 -17.04
CA GLN A 129 5.12 12.33 -18.10
C GLN A 129 4.02 11.37 -18.54
N GLU A 130 3.83 11.34 -19.84
CA GLU A 130 2.81 10.59 -20.54
C GLU A 130 2.96 9.10 -20.25
N ASN A 131 2.11 8.59 -19.37
CA ASN A 131 1.57 7.26 -19.53
C ASN A 131 0.37 7.15 -18.61
N ASN A 132 -0.81 6.92 -19.17
CA ASN A 132 -2.04 6.81 -18.40
C ASN A 132 -2.08 5.53 -17.53
N SER A 133 -0.94 4.84 -17.32
CA SER A 133 -0.77 3.52 -16.71
C SER A 133 -0.45 3.56 -15.20
N PHE A 134 0.09 4.66 -14.67
CA PHE A 134 0.64 4.76 -13.29
C PHE A 134 -0.38 4.76 -12.13
N LYS A 135 -1.68 4.55 -12.38
CA LYS A 135 -2.71 4.83 -11.37
C LYS A 135 -2.79 3.81 -10.22
N HIS A 136 -2.01 2.72 -10.24
CA HIS A 136 -2.50 1.50 -9.62
C HIS A 136 -1.45 0.54 -9.08
N ASP A 137 -0.30 1.02 -8.62
CA ASP A 137 0.63 0.15 -7.91
C ASP A 137 0.09 -0.11 -6.50
N PHE A 138 -0.39 -1.34 -6.28
CA PHE A 138 -0.91 -1.76 -4.99
C PHE A 138 0.22 -2.31 -4.16
N LEU A 139 0.59 -1.64 -3.08
CA LEU A 139 1.31 -2.34 -2.02
C LEU A 139 0.33 -3.22 -1.27
N ASN A 140 0.52 -4.52 -1.33
CA ASN A 140 -0.20 -5.44 -0.47
C ASN A 140 0.69 -5.82 0.70
N THR A 141 0.34 -5.40 1.91
CA THR A 141 1.02 -5.89 3.11
C THR A 141 0.08 -6.77 3.91
N LEU A 142 0.61 -7.92 4.33
CA LEU A 142 -0.03 -8.85 5.23
C LEU A 142 0.74 -8.82 6.54
N GLY A 143 0.04 -8.80 7.66
CA GLY A 143 0.70 -8.69 8.95
C GLY A 143 -0.25 -9.10 10.05
N ASP A 144 0.28 -9.79 11.05
CA ASP A 144 -0.39 -9.91 12.35
C ASP A 144 -0.24 -8.56 13.06
N LYS A 145 -1.35 -8.00 13.57
CA LYS A 145 -1.25 -6.96 14.61
C LYS A 145 -0.69 -7.64 15.87
N GLU A 146 0.62 -7.77 16.01
CA GLU A 146 1.18 -7.79 17.35
C GLU A 146 0.96 -6.42 17.99
N GLY A 147 0.53 -6.46 19.25
CA GLY A 147 -0.12 -5.37 19.98
C GLY A 147 0.63 -4.05 19.93
N ARG A 148 -0.16 -2.96 19.85
CA ARG A 148 0.22 -1.74 20.54
C ARG A 148 -0.17 -1.86 22.00
#